data_AF-A0A5C9CQI7-F1
#
_entry.id   AF-A0A5C9CQI7-F1
#
_cell.length_a   1.000
_cell.length_b   1.000
_cell.length_c   1.000
_cell.angle_alpha   90.00
_cell.angle_beta   90.00
_cell.angle_gamma   90.00
#
_symmetry.space_group_name_H-M   'P 1'
#
loop_
_entity.id
_entity.type
_entity.pdbx_description
1 polymer ?
#
loop_
_entity_poly.entity_id
_entity_poly.type
_entity_poly.pdbx_seq_one_letter_code
_entity_poly.pdbx_strand_id
1 'polypeptide(L)'
;MAITKQITAYEFLVRWNNGVLAGAHIRMLETISENGVVLSQKEGAAQPVSLAGELGFPIADVLSALQVTALTDLTTAQAAKAASDAALKTTQDALAVAEAKAVTLQAQIDAYTQATSNDPEGPTVDDLQIRLALNELGWRDAVEAAVAQSSQDIKDWWAKARNIKRRNWMVRAIGEALGKTDAELDGLWALAATK
;
A
#
# COMPACT_ATOMS: atom_id res chain seq x y z
N MET A 1 -18.92 -74.11 -12.05
CA MET A 1 -19.74 -73.01 -11.49
C MET A 1 -18.87 -72.21 -10.56
N ALA A 2 -18.85 -70.89 -10.69
CA ALA A 2 -18.03 -70.03 -9.85
C ALA A 2 -18.90 -69.44 -8.73
N ILE A 3 -18.58 -69.80 -7.49
CA ILE A 3 -19.12 -69.14 -6.31
C ILE A 3 -18.20 -67.97 -5.99
N THR A 4 -18.76 -66.77 -5.88
CA THR A 4 -18.03 -65.55 -5.54
C THR A 4 -18.48 -65.04 -4.18
N LYS A 5 -17.52 -64.80 -3.29
CA LYS A 5 -17.74 -64.08 -2.03
C LYS A 5 -17.26 -62.65 -2.21
N GLN A 6 -18.12 -61.68 -1.93
CA GLN A 6 -17.81 -60.26 -1.94
C GLN A 6 -18.08 -59.66 -0.56
N ILE A 7 -17.18 -58.80 -0.10
CA ILE A 7 -17.32 -58.05 1.15
C ILE A 7 -17.33 -56.57 0.80
N THR A 8 -18.39 -55.86 1.15
CA THR A 8 -18.55 -54.43 0.88
C THR A 8 -18.97 -53.67 2.12
N ALA A 9 -18.56 -52.41 2.22
CA ALA A 9 -19.10 -51.49 3.21
C ALA A 9 -20.63 -51.38 3.06
N TYR A 10 -21.35 -51.48 4.18
CA TYR A 10 -22.81 -51.47 4.21
C TYR A 10 -23.37 -50.33 5.05
N GLU A 11 -22.82 -50.11 6.24
CA GLU A 11 -23.32 -49.10 7.17
C GLU A 11 -22.17 -48.39 7.89
N PHE A 12 -22.25 -47.08 8.02
CA PHE A 12 -21.34 -46.26 8.83
C PHE A 12 -22.13 -45.62 9.98
N LEU A 13 -21.79 -46.02 11.20
CA LEU A 13 -22.50 -45.64 12.42
C LEU A 13 -21.64 -44.71 13.26
N VAL A 14 -22.20 -43.57 13.63
CA VAL A 14 -21.55 -42.61 14.51
C VAL A 14 -22.14 -42.74 15.91
N ARG A 15 -21.28 -42.89 16.92
CA ARG A 15 -21.69 -42.98 18.31
C ARG A 15 -21.64 -41.61 18.96
N TRP A 16 -22.71 -41.25 19.64
CA TRP A 16 -22.78 -40.08 20.51
C TRP A 16 -22.68 -40.52 21.97
N ASN A 17 -22.07 -39.71 22.82
CA ASN A 17 -22.04 -39.83 24.27
C ASN A 17 -22.28 -38.45 24.87
N ASN A 18 -23.42 -38.25 25.54
CA ASN A 18 -23.82 -36.97 26.14
C ASN A 18 -23.75 -35.77 25.16
N GLY A 19 -24.18 -35.98 23.91
CA GLY A 19 -24.16 -34.93 22.86
C GLY A 19 -22.80 -34.70 22.21
N VAL A 20 -21.75 -35.42 22.63
CA VAL A 20 -20.42 -35.37 22.02
C VAL A 20 -20.20 -36.61 21.16
N LEU A 21 -19.59 -36.43 20.00
CA LEU A 21 -19.20 -37.54 19.13
C LEU A 21 -18.12 -38.38 19.82
N ALA A 22 -18.42 -39.66 20.05
CA ALA A 22 -17.62 -40.57 20.90
C ALA A 22 -16.92 -41.68 20.10
N GLY A 23 -17.19 -41.79 18.80
CA GLY A 23 -16.53 -42.75 17.91
C GLY A 23 -17.37 -43.08 16.68
N ALA A 24 -16.81 -43.90 15.80
CA ALA A 24 -17.50 -44.41 14.61
C ALA A 24 -17.23 -45.90 14.44
N HIS A 25 -18.19 -46.61 13.84
CA HIS A 25 -18.10 -48.02 13.51
C HIS A 25 -18.57 -48.25 12.07
N ILE A 26 -18.00 -49.24 11.41
CA ILE A 26 -18.45 -49.72 10.11
C ILE A 26 -18.98 -51.14 10.23
N ARG A 27 -20.01 -51.46 9.46
CA ARG A 27 -20.45 -52.84 9.21
C ARG A 27 -20.23 -53.20 7.75
N MET A 28 -19.74 -54.41 7.54
CA MET A 28 -19.54 -55.00 6.23
C MET A 28 -20.67 -55.97 5.91
N LEU A 29 -21.06 -56.04 4.64
CA LEU A 29 -22.00 -57.04 4.13
C LEU A 29 -21.23 -58.10 3.35
N GLU A 30 -21.32 -59.35 3.79
CA GLU A 30 -20.82 -60.49 3.03
C GLU A 30 -21.93 -60.97 2.08
N THR A 31 -21.67 -60.92 0.78
CA THR A 31 -22.57 -61.44 -0.27
C THR A 31 -21.92 -62.65 -0.93
N ILE A 32 -22.63 -63.78 -0.94
CA ILE A 32 -22.25 -65.00 -1.66
C ILE A 32 -23.15 -65.09 -2.89
N SER A 33 -22.55 -65.20 -4.06
CA SER A 33 -23.26 -65.33 -5.34
C SER A 33 -22.73 -66.49 -6.17
N GLU A 34 -23.57 -67.03 -7.04
CA GLU A 34 -23.21 -68.03 -8.06
C GLU A 34 -23.62 -67.50 -9.43
N ASN A 35 -22.65 -67.35 -10.33
CA ASN A 35 -22.85 -66.77 -11.66
C ASN A 35 -23.62 -65.43 -11.64
N GLY A 36 -23.40 -64.60 -10.61
CA GLY A 36 -24.06 -63.31 -10.43
C GLY A 36 -25.41 -63.34 -9.72
N VAL A 37 -25.97 -64.52 -9.43
CA VAL A 37 -27.18 -64.66 -8.62
C VAL A 37 -26.80 -64.72 -7.15
N VAL A 38 -27.35 -63.81 -6.34
CA VAL A 38 -27.12 -63.79 -4.89
C VAL A 38 -27.78 -65.00 -4.24
N LEU A 39 -26.98 -65.79 -3.54
CA LEU A 39 -27.43 -66.97 -2.80
C LEU A 39 -27.62 -66.68 -1.32
N SER A 40 -26.77 -65.82 -0.75
CA SER A 40 -26.80 -65.48 0.67
C SER A 40 -26.19 -64.11 0.93
N GLN A 41 -26.74 -63.41 1.91
CA GLN A 41 -26.20 -62.17 2.43
C GLN A 41 -26.16 -62.22 3.95
N LYS A 42 -25.05 -61.74 4.53
CA LYS A 42 -24.85 -61.72 5.97
C LYS A 42 -24.19 -60.41 6.39
N GLU A 43 -24.82 -59.72 7.32
CA GLU A 43 -24.23 -58.56 7.99
C GLU A 43 -23.12 -59.01 8.95
N GLY A 44 -21.97 -58.37 8.85
CA GLY A 44 -20.84 -58.57 9.75
C GLY A 44 -21.01 -57.84 11.08
N ALA A 45 -20.12 -58.14 12.03
CA ALA A 45 -20.06 -57.41 13.30
C ALA A 45 -19.66 -55.95 13.07
N ALA A 46 -20.13 -55.05 13.93
CA ALA A 46 -19.66 -53.67 13.93
C ALA A 46 -18.18 -53.62 14.30
N GLN A 47 -17.37 -52.99 13.45
CA GLN A 47 -15.93 -52.80 13.65
C GLN A 47 -15.65 -51.32 13.92
N PRO A 48 -14.84 -50.98 14.94
CA PRO A 48 -14.47 -49.59 15.19
C PRO A 48 -13.68 -49.02 13.99
N VAL A 49 -13.88 -47.74 13.71
CA VAL A 49 -13.16 -47.02 12.65
C VAL A 49 -11.93 -46.34 13.24
N SER A 50 -10.78 -46.55 12.60
CA SER A 50 -9.51 -45.94 12.99
C SER A 50 -9.33 -44.59 12.29
N LEU A 51 -9.12 -43.55 13.10
CA LEU A 51 -8.87 -42.18 12.65
C LEU A 51 -7.38 -41.86 12.52
N ALA A 52 -6.54 -42.53 13.32
CA ALA A 52 -5.12 -42.20 13.46
C ALA A 52 -4.27 -43.40 13.93
N GLY A 53 -4.33 -44.53 13.22
CA GLY A 53 -3.45 -45.68 13.45
C GLY A 53 -3.83 -46.59 14.64
N GLU A 54 -4.89 -46.25 15.37
CA GLU A 54 -5.55 -47.12 16.35
C GLU A 54 -6.04 -48.43 15.71
N LEU A 55 -6.23 -49.50 16.49
CA LEU A 55 -6.81 -50.75 15.99
C LEU A 55 -8.26 -50.54 15.50
N GLY A 56 -8.50 -50.71 14.20
CA GLY A 56 -9.83 -50.55 13.59
C GLY A 56 -9.79 -50.50 12.06
N PHE A 57 -10.96 -50.37 11.44
CA PHE A 57 -11.08 -50.21 9.99
C PHE A 57 -10.61 -48.80 9.57
N PRO A 58 -9.66 -48.65 8.62
CA PRO A 58 -9.11 -47.34 8.28
C PRO A 58 -10.16 -46.38 7.74
N ILE A 59 -10.22 -45.15 8.27
CA ILE A 59 -11.18 -44.14 7.76
C ILE A 59 -10.90 -43.75 6.29
N ALA A 60 -9.67 -43.92 5.82
CA ALA A 60 -9.30 -43.71 4.42
C ALA A 60 -9.98 -44.71 3.45
N ASP A 61 -10.41 -45.88 3.95
CA ASP A 61 -11.16 -46.87 3.15
C ASP A 61 -12.68 -46.64 3.23
N VAL A 62 -13.13 -45.71 4.09
CA VAL A 62 -14.54 -45.30 4.23
C VAL A 62 -14.80 -44.01 3.44
N LEU A 63 -13.92 -43.02 3.58
CA LEU A 63 -14.00 -41.77 2.86
C LEU A 63 -13.39 -41.94 1.47
N SER A 64 -14.09 -41.45 0.45
CA SER A 64 -13.49 -41.34 -0.88
C SER A 64 -12.27 -40.41 -0.83
N ALA A 65 -11.30 -40.62 -1.72
CA ALA A 65 -10.15 -39.73 -1.86
C ALA A 65 -10.57 -38.25 -2.00
N LEU A 66 -11.71 -37.98 -2.66
CA LEU A 66 -12.29 -36.65 -2.82
C LEU A 66 -12.65 -35.98 -1.48
N GLN A 67 -13.21 -36.73 -0.52
CA GLN A 67 -13.61 -36.19 0.78
C GLN A 67 -12.38 -35.86 1.65
N VAL A 68 -11.33 -36.68 1.57
CA VAL A 68 -10.06 -36.42 2.25
C VAL A 68 -9.40 -35.16 1.67
N THR A 69 -9.33 -35.06 0.34
CA THR A 69 -8.81 -33.87 -0.35
C THR A 69 -9.57 -32.61 0.03
N ALA A 70 -10.91 -32.65 0.09
CA ALA A 70 -11.72 -31.48 0.45
C ALA A 70 -11.41 -30.95 1.87
N LEU A 71 -11.12 -31.82 2.84
CA LEU A 71 -10.73 -31.41 4.19
C LEU A 71 -9.32 -30.80 4.23
N THR A 72 -8.40 -31.35 3.45
CA THR A 72 -7.05 -30.78 3.29
C THR A 72 -7.09 -29.41 2.60
N ASP A 73 -7.91 -29.27 1.55
CA ASP A 73 -8.11 -28.02 0.82
C ASP A 73 -8.75 -26.97 1.73
N LEU A 74 -9.72 -27.35 2.57
CA LEU A 74 -10.33 -26.45 3.54
C LEU A 74 -9.28 -25.90 4.52
N THR A 75 -8.43 -26.75 5.07
CA THR A 75 -7.34 -26.34 5.98
C THR A 75 -6.38 -25.39 5.28
N THR A 76 -6.03 -25.70 4.02
CA THR A 76 -5.16 -24.87 3.19
C THR A 76 -5.79 -23.51 2.89
N ALA A 77 -7.08 -23.48 2.53
CA ALA A 77 -7.82 -22.25 2.28
C ALA A 77 -7.95 -21.38 3.54
N GLN A 78 -8.13 -21.98 4.71
CA GLN A 78 -8.16 -21.27 5.98
C GLN A 78 -6.81 -20.61 6.30
N ALA A 79 -5.70 -21.31 6.06
CA ALA A 79 -4.36 -20.74 6.22
C ALA A 79 -4.11 -19.60 5.22
N ALA A 80 -4.51 -19.77 3.96
CA ALA A 80 -4.38 -18.73 2.94
C ALA A 80 -5.22 -17.49 3.27
N LYS A 81 -6.43 -17.68 3.79
CA LYS A 81 -7.28 -16.57 4.25
C LYS A 81 -6.61 -15.80 5.39
N ALA A 82 -6.09 -16.49 6.41
CA ALA A 82 -5.41 -15.83 7.52
C ALA A 82 -4.18 -15.02 7.05
N ALA A 83 -3.43 -15.53 6.08
CA ALA A 83 -2.32 -14.80 5.47
C ALA A 83 -2.79 -13.55 4.70
N SER A 84 -3.88 -13.68 3.93
CA SER A 84 -4.49 -12.54 3.22
C SER A 84 -5.00 -11.46 4.18
N ASP A 85 -5.64 -11.85 5.28
CA ASP A 85 -6.15 -10.92 6.28
C ASP A 85 -5.00 -10.16 6.96
N ALA A 86 -3.88 -10.84 7.26
CA ALA A 86 -2.68 -10.20 7.80
C ALA A 86 -2.02 -9.23 6.80
N ALA A 87 -1.96 -9.60 5.51
CA ALA A 87 -1.46 -8.73 4.46
C ALA A 87 -2.34 -7.48 4.28
N LEU A 88 -3.66 -7.65 4.28
CA LEU A 88 -4.62 -6.54 4.19
C LEU A 88 -4.44 -5.56 5.35
N LYS A 89 -4.30 -6.07 6.59
CA LYS A 89 -4.03 -5.25 7.77
C LYS A 89 -2.74 -4.43 7.59
N THR A 90 -1.68 -5.05 7.08
CA THR A 90 -0.39 -4.38 6.82
C THR A 90 -0.54 -3.26 5.79
N THR A 91 -1.27 -3.51 4.70
CA THR A 91 -1.53 -2.49 3.67
C THR A 91 -2.38 -1.34 4.20
N GLN A 92 -3.39 -1.62 5.02
CA GLN A 92 -4.23 -0.59 5.65
C GLN A 92 -3.41 0.32 6.58
N ASP A 93 -2.51 -0.26 7.38
CA ASP A 93 -1.63 0.51 8.27
C ASP A 93 -0.66 1.38 7.46
N ALA A 94 -0.11 0.85 6.35
CA ALA A 94 0.74 1.62 5.44
C ALA A 94 -0.02 2.77 4.75
N LEU A 95 -1.28 2.53 4.37
CA LEU A 95 -2.14 3.55 3.77
C LEU A 95 -2.42 4.69 4.76
N ALA A 96 -2.78 4.37 6.01
CA ALA A 96 -3.00 5.39 7.04
C ALA A 96 -1.76 6.27 7.27
N VAL A 97 -0.56 5.68 7.24
CA VAL A 97 0.70 6.43 7.31
C VAL A 97 0.91 7.32 6.08
N ALA A 98 0.58 6.83 4.88
CA ALA A 98 0.71 7.60 3.66
C ALA A 98 -0.28 8.78 3.61
N GLU A 99 -1.52 8.58 4.06
CA GLU A 99 -2.54 9.63 4.17
C GLU A 99 -2.11 10.73 5.15
N ALA A 100 -1.57 10.36 6.32
CA ALA A 100 -1.04 11.34 7.27
C ALA A 100 0.11 12.17 6.69
N LYS A 101 0.99 11.54 5.89
CA LYS A 101 2.04 12.25 5.16
C LYS A 101 1.45 13.20 4.12
N ALA A 102 0.46 12.75 3.34
CA ALA A 102 -0.18 13.57 2.31
C ALA A 102 -0.81 14.84 2.90
N VAL A 103 -1.51 14.72 4.04
CA VAL A 103 -2.07 15.87 4.76
C VAL A 103 -0.97 16.86 5.19
N THR A 104 0.15 16.35 5.70
CA THR A 104 1.29 17.19 6.10
C THR A 104 1.91 17.93 4.92
N LEU A 105 2.11 17.25 3.80
CA LEU A 105 2.62 17.88 2.58
C LEU A 105 1.65 18.92 2.03
N GLN A 106 0.34 18.64 2.07
CA GLN A 106 -0.66 19.62 1.63
C GLN A 106 -0.61 20.89 2.49
N ALA A 107 -0.50 20.76 3.82
CA ALA A 107 -0.36 21.90 4.70
C ALA A 107 0.93 22.71 4.40
N GLN A 108 2.03 22.06 4.03
CA GLN A 108 3.26 22.74 3.61
C GLN A 108 3.09 23.48 2.27
N ILE A 109 2.39 22.87 1.31
CA ILE A 109 2.08 23.51 0.02
C ILE A 109 1.19 24.75 0.25
N ASP A 110 0.18 24.65 1.10
CA ASP A 110 -0.72 25.75 1.42
C ASP A 110 0.05 26.87 2.12
N ALA A 111 0.94 26.55 3.07
CA ALA A 111 1.80 27.52 3.72
C ALA A 111 2.74 28.23 2.74
N TYR A 112 3.33 27.50 1.79
CA TYR A 112 4.18 28.08 0.75
C TYR A 112 3.37 28.97 -0.20
N THR A 113 2.16 28.55 -0.58
CA THR A 113 1.26 29.32 -1.43
C THR A 113 0.79 30.60 -0.73
N GLN A 114 0.51 30.52 0.57
CA GLN A 114 0.15 31.68 1.37
C GLN A 114 1.33 32.65 1.55
N ALA A 115 2.53 32.14 1.82
CA ALA A 115 3.75 32.94 1.87
C ALA A 115 4.04 33.62 0.53
N THR A 116 3.72 32.96 -0.58
CA THR A 116 3.87 33.56 -1.91
C THR A 116 2.72 34.49 -2.32
N SER A 117 1.57 34.52 -1.64
CA SER A 117 0.47 35.46 -1.98
C SER A 117 0.42 36.70 -1.09
N ASN A 118 0.83 36.59 0.18
CA ASN A 118 0.83 37.71 1.14
C ASN A 118 1.97 38.71 0.96
N ASP A 119 2.91 38.41 0.08
CA ASP A 119 4.07 39.25 -0.19
C ASP A 119 3.68 40.21 -1.34
N PRO A 120 3.52 41.52 -1.06
CA PRO A 120 2.90 42.46 -1.99
C PRO A 120 3.67 42.43 -3.32
N GLU A 121 2.94 42.28 -4.44
CA GLU A 121 3.54 42.45 -5.77
C GLU A 121 3.92 43.93 -5.87
N GLY A 122 5.15 44.26 -5.43
CA GLY A 122 5.67 45.61 -5.44
C GLY A 122 5.57 46.23 -6.83
N PRO A 123 5.62 47.57 -6.94
CA PRO A 123 5.49 48.26 -8.22
C PRO A 123 6.44 47.66 -9.26
N THR A 124 5.93 47.40 -10.46
CA THR A 124 6.80 47.00 -11.59
C THR A 124 7.62 48.23 -11.96
N VAL A 125 8.94 48.16 -11.75
CA VAL A 125 9.87 49.25 -12.05
C VAL A 125 10.64 48.93 -13.33
N ASP A 126 10.87 49.96 -14.14
CA ASP A 126 11.67 49.84 -15.35
C ASP A 126 13.17 49.77 -15.02
N ASP A 127 13.98 49.22 -15.93
CA ASP A 127 15.44 49.07 -15.77
C ASP A 127 16.17 50.39 -15.43
N LEU A 128 15.69 51.51 -15.97
CA LEU A 128 16.27 52.82 -15.65
C LEU A 128 15.99 53.24 -14.21
N GLN A 129 14.75 53.05 -13.75
CA GLN A 129 14.29 53.46 -12.42
C GLN A 129 15.04 52.72 -11.30
N ILE A 130 15.22 51.41 -11.46
CA ILE A 130 15.95 50.59 -10.48
C ILE A 130 17.45 50.94 -10.47
N ARG A 131 18.06 51.22 -11.61
CA ARG A 131 19.47 51.64 -11.68
C ARG A 131 19.71 53.01 -11.05
N LEU A 132 18.77 53.94 -11.20
CA LEU A 132 18.81 55.24 -10.53
C LEU A 132 18.65 55.10 -9.01
N ALA A 133 17.72 54.26 -8.55
CA ALA A 133 17.57 53.99 -7.12
C ALA A 133 18.79 53.28 -6.53
N LEU A 134 19.42 52.36 -7.27
CA LEU A 134 20.67 51.70 -6.86
C LEU A 134 21.85 52.68 -6.76
N ASN A 135 21.92 53.69 -7.65
CA ASN A 135 22.91 54.75 -7.54
C ASN A 135 22.72 55.57 -6.25
N GLU A 136 21.46 55.89 -5.93
CA GLU A 136 21.11 56.70 -4.77
C GLU A 136 21.39 55.98 -3.44
N LEU A 137 21.16 54.67 -3.40
CA LEU A 137 21.51 53.83 -2.25
C LEU A 137 22.99 53.43 -2.22
N GLY A 138 23.75 53.73 -3.28
CA GLY A 138 25.15 53.31 -3.42
C GLY A 138 25.35 51.79 -3.54
N TRP A 139 24.30 51.05 -3.91
CA TRP A 139 24.34 49.58 -3.98
C TRP A 139 24.69 49.06 -5.38
N ARG A 140 24.77 49.93 -6.38
CA ARG A 140 24.97 49.54 -7.77
C ARG A 140 26.24 48.74 -8.00
N ASP A 141 27.37 49.20 -7.49
CA ASP A 141 28.65 48.51 -7.70
C ASP A 141 28.66 47.11 -7.09
N ALA A 142 28.03 46.96 -5.92
CA ALA A 142 27.88 45.67 -5.26
C ALA A 142 26.97 44.73 -6.07
N VAL A 143 25.85 45.23 -6.60
CA VAL A 143 24.94 44.47 -7.47
C VAL A 143 25.62 44.05 -8.77
N GLU A 144 26.34 44.95 -9.43
CA GLU A 144 27.03 44.63 -10.69
C GLU A 144 28.18 43.64 -10.47
N ALA A 145 28.89 43.74 -9.34
CA ALA A 145 29.89 42.73 -8.95
C ALA A 145 29.26 41.35 -8.68
N ALA A 146 28.10 41.30 -8.00
CA ALA A 146 27.38 40.06 -7.76
C ALA A 146 26.84 39.43 -9.05
N VAL A 147 26.31 40.23 -9.98
CA VAL A 147 25.85 39.77 -11.31
C VAL A 147 27.04 39.24 -12.13
N ALA A 148 28.19 39.91 -12.08
CA ALA A 148 29.39 39.49 -12.81
C ALA A 148 29.90 38.10 -12.36
N GLN A 149 29.67 37.73 -11.09
CA GLN A 149 30.03 36.42 -10.53
C GLN A 149 28.92 35.36 -10.71
N SER A 150 27.74 35.75 -11.17
CA SER A 150 26.58 34.87 -11.35
C SER A 150 26.62 34.08 -12.68
N SER A 151 25.66 33.20 -12.89
CA SER A 151 25.51 32.42 -14.12
C SER A 151 25.25 33.31 -15.36
N GLN A 152 25.50 32.77 -16.55
CA GLN A 152 25.28 33.51 -17.81
C GLN A 152 23.82 33.96 -17.96
N ASP A 153 22.86 33.14 -17.52
CA ASP A 153 21.43 33.49 -17.57
C ASP A 153 21.10 34.75 -16.74
N ILE A 154 21.73 34.91 -15.57
CA ILE A 154 21.54 36.09 -14.71
C ILE A 154 22.16 37.33 -15.35
N LYS A 155 23.34 37.19 -15.98
CA LYS A 155 24.00 38.28 -16.71
C LYS A 155 23.16 38.76 -17.89
N ASP A 156 22.66 37.81 -18.69
CA ASP A 156 21.85 38.09 -19.85
C ASP A 156 20.51 38.73 -19.46
N TRP A 157 19.90 38.25 -18.37
CA TRP A 157 18.69 38.87 -17.82
C TRP A 157 18.95 40.28 -17.30
N TRP A 158 19.97 40.50 -16.47
CA TRP A 158 20.28 41.84 -15.94
C TRP A 158 20.61 42.85 -17.04
N ALA A 159 21.17 42.40 -18.16
CA ALA A 159 21.49 43.26 -19.30
C ALA A 159 20.28 43.58 -20.20
N LYS A 160 19.25 42.73 -20.23
CA LYS A 160 18.16 42.80 -21.22
C LYS A 160 16.76 42.93 -20.62
N ALA A 161 16.59 42.79 -19.32
CA ALA A 161 15.30 42.92 -18.66
C ALA A 161 14.76 44.35 -18.84
N ARG A 162 13.54 44.48 -19.36
CA ARG A 162 12.86 45.78 -19.47
C ARG A 162 12.23 46.20 -18.15
N ASN A 163 11.61 45.23 -17.49
CA ASN A 163 10.87 45.43 -16.25
C ASN A 163 11.45 44.51 -15.19
N ILE A 164 11.82 45.06 -14.05
CA ILE A 164 12.40 44.31 -12.95
C ILE A 164 11.36 44.14 -11.84
N LYS A 165 10.80 42.92 -11.76
CA LYS A 165 9.85 42.56 -10.71
C LYS A 165 10.58 42.18 -9.42
N ARG A 166 10.18 42.76 -8.29
CA ARG A 166 10.71 42.46 -6.94
C ARG A 166 10.75 40.96 -6.61
N ARG A 167 9.75 40.22 -7.11
CA ARG A 167 9.54 38.80 -6.82
C ARG A 167 10.17 37.86 -7.84
N ASN A 168 10.91 38.39 -8.81
CA ASN A 168 11.70 37.56 -9.72
C ASN A 168 12.75 36.78 -8.90
N TRP A 169 12.86 35.48 -9.13
CA TRP A 169 13.84 34.63 -8.45
C TRP A 169 15.28 35.14 -8.59
N MET A 170 15.61 35.79 -9.71
CA MET A 170 16.94 36.36 -9.97
C MET A 170 17.24 37.56 -9.06
N VAL A 171 16.23 38.39 -8.76
CA VAL A 171 16.35 39.51 -7.80
C VAL A 171 16.62 38.97 -6.40
N ARG A 172 15.89 37.93 -5.99
CA ARG A 172 16.06 37.31 -4.67
C ARG A 172 17.45 36.68 -4.53
N ALA A 173 17.92 35.98 -5.57
CA ALA A 173 19.25 35.39 -5.58
C ALA A 173 20.36 36.44 -5.41
N ILE A 174 20.26 37.59 -6.09
CA ILE A 174 21.23 38.69 -5.95
C ILE A 174 21.08 39.37 -4.58
N GLY A 175 19.85 39.57 -4.09
CA GLY A 175 19.60 40.14 -2.77
C GLY A 175 20.18 39.30 -1.63
N GLU A 176 20.02 37.97 -1.70
CA GLU A 176 20.61 37.02 -0.77
C GLU A 176 22.14 37.02 -0.84
N ALA A 177 22.73 37.05 -2.04
CA ALA A 177 24.17 37.15 -2.23
C ALA A 177 24.78 38.44 -1.65
N LEU A 178 23.99 39.51 -1.60
CA LEU A 178 24.38 40.80 -1.02
C LEU A 178 24.01 40.94 0.47
N GLY A 179 23.39 39.93 1.07
CA GLY A 179 22.95 39.93 2.47
C GLY A 179 21.84 40.95 2.75
N LYS A 180 21.03 41.30 1.76
CA LYS A 180 19.91 42.25 1.91
C LYS A 180 18.66 41.56 2.41
N THR A 181 18.01 42.18 3.38
CA THR A 181 16.71 41.73 3.90
C THR A 181 15.58 42.03 2.92
N ASP A 182 14.47 41.30 3.03
CA ASP A 182 13.31 41.55 2.17
C ASP A 182 12.78 42.99 2.31
N ALA A 183 12.82 43.56 3.52
CA ALA A 183 12.40 44.94 3.79
C ALA A 183 13.31 45.99 3.13
N GLU A 184 14.63 45.75 3.10
CA GLU A 184 15.58 46.61 2.39
C GLU A 184 15.36 46.59 0.87
N LEU A 185 15.07 45.40 0.33
CA LEU A 185 14.71 45.27 -1.08
C LEU A 185 13.36 45.95 -1.36
N ASP A 186 12.35 45.82 -0.50
CA ASP A 186 11.08 46.52 -0.71
C ASP A 186 11.24 48.04 -0.70
N GLY A 187 12.13 48.56 0.16
CA GLY A 187 12.53 49.97 0.16
C GLY A 187 13.19 50.42 -1.15
N LEU A 188 14.02 49.58 -1.78
CA LEU A 188 14.60 49.85 -3.10
C LEU A 188 13.53 49.94 -4.19
N TRP A 189 12.54 49.04 -4.21
CA TRP A 189 11.46 49.07 -5.20
C TRP A 189 10.50 50.25 -4.97
N ALA A 190 10.23 50.61 -3.71
CA ALA A 190 9.47 51.81 -3.37
C ALA A 190 10.19 53.09 -3.82
N LEU A 191 11.52 53.18 -3.62
CA LEU A 191 12.33 54.30 -4.07
C LEU A 191 12.38 54.37 -5.60
N ALA A 192 12.61 53.24 -6.27
CA ALA A 192 12.66 53.16 -7.72
C ALA A 192 11.34 53.60 -8.37
N ALA A 193 10.19 53.28 -7.77
CA ALA A 193 8.89 53.73 -8.27
C ALA A 193 8.69 55.26 -8.26
N THR A 194 9.56 56.02 -7.56
CA THR A 194 9.54 57.49 -7.54
C THR A 194 10.49 58.15 -8.54
N LYS A 195 11.27 57.36 -9.28
CA LYS A 195 12.30 57.84 -10.23
C LYS A 195 11.79 57.95 -11.65
#